data_AF-A0A961RB60-F1
#
_entry.id   AF-A0A961RB60-F1
#
_cell.length_a   1.000
_cell.length_b   1.000
_cell.length_c   1.000
_cell.angle_alpha   90.00
_cell.angle_beta   90.00
_cell.angle_gamma   90.00
#
_symmetry.space_group_name_H-M   'P 1'
#
loop_
_entity.id
_entity.type
_entity.pdbx_description
1 polymer ?
#
loop_
_entity_poly.entity_id
_entity_poly.type
_entity_poly.pdbx_seq_one_letter_code
_entity_poly.pdbx_strand_id
1 'polypeptide(L)'
;MTKLTRRLSLTLGTALLAAGLHALPAAAADDTVVATVNGQPITEADVKLAEGDLDQQFRQLPEDQRRGAALSALIEIRLMANKAVEKGLDKDAEFQRRMAFLKERALHSAFVEKEVAATVTDEAVRARYDKEMADTKPANEVRARHILVKTEEEAKAIIAELDGGKDFETLAKEKSTGPSGPNGGDLGYFRAGQMVPEFEAAAFAMEPGSY
;
A
#
# COMPACT_ATOMS: atom_id res chain seq x y z
N MET A 1 -3.27 35.39 72.87
CA MET A 1 -1.90 35.75 72.44
C MET A 1 -0.92 35.05 73.37
N THR A 2 0.11 34.30 73.02
CA THR A 2 0.62 33.64 71.81
C THR A 2 1.59 32.56 72.36
N LYS A 3 1.57 31.35 71.80
CA LYS A 3 2.24 30.14 72.33
C LYS A 3 3.74 30.08 72.01
N LEU A 4 4.48 29.61 73.02
CA LEU A 4 5.59 28.64 73.06
C LEU A 4 6.49 28.39 71.82
N THR A 5 7.75 28.81 71.98
CA THR A 5 9.01 28.03 71.95
C THR A 5 9.40 27.01 70.85
N ARG A 6 10.62 27.26 70.36
CA ARG A 6 11.81 26.38 70.17
C ARG A 6 12.07 25.72 68.80
N ARG A 7 13.30 26.03 68.35
CA ARG A 7 14.06 25.57 67.19
C ARG A 7 14.51 24.11 67.32
N LEU A 8 14.63 23.39 66.19
CA LEU A 8 15.83 22.61 65.88
C LEU A 8 15.89 22.26 64.38
N SER A 9 17.04 22.53 63.77
CA SER A 9 17.38 22.21 62.39
C SER A 9 17.80 20.74 62.26
N LEU A 10 17.44 20.08 61.17
CA LEU A 10 18.17 18.91 60.66
C LEU A 10 18.12 18.88 59.13
N THR A 11 19.30 18.97 58.53
CA THR A 11 19.59 18.86 57.11
C THR A 11 19.41 17.40 56.65
N LEU A 12 18.56 17.18 55.65
CA LEU A 12 18.43 15.89 54.98
C LEU A 12 19.06 15.98 53.60
N GLY A 13 20.27 15.43 53.46
CA GLY A 13 20.95 15.27 52.18
C GLY A 13 20.30 14.15 51.37
N THR A 14 19.77 14.50 50.20
CA THR A 14 19.25 13.57 49.20
C THR A 14 20.41 12.90 48.47
N ALA A 15 20.67 11.63 48.78
CA ALA A 15 21.46 10.76 47.92
C ALA A 15 20.53 10.12 46.88
N LEU A 16 20.54 10.64 45.65
CA LEU A 16 19.87 10.03 44.51
C LEU A 16 20.72 8.83 44.04
N LEU A 17 20.33 7.61 44.41
CA LEU A 17 20.88 6.40 43.80
C LEU A 17 20.20 6.25 42.43
N ALA A 18 20.89 6.66 41.37
CA ALA A 18 20.47 6.36 39.99
C ALA A 18 20.67 4.86 39.75
N ALA A 19 19.61 4.07 39.95
CA ALA A 19 19.56 2.70 39.47
C ALA A 19 19.50 2.73 37.94
N GLY A 20 20.61 2.38 37.29
CA GLY A 20 20.67 2.24 35.84
C GLY A 20 19.65 1.22 35.36
N LEU A 21 18.69 1.66 34.56
CA LEU A 21 17.85 0.81 33.73
C LEU A 21 18.77 0.03 32.79
N HIS A 22 19.15 -1.17 33.19
CA HIS A 22 19.69 -2.14 32.24
C HIS A 22 18.49 -2.58 31.40
N ALA A 23 18.39 -2.06 30.18
CA ALA A 23 17.50 -2.63 29.18
C ALA A 23 17.87 -4.11 29.06
N LEU A 24 16.97 -4.98 29.51
CA LEU A 24 17.10 -6.42 29.26
C LEU A 24 17.22 -6.60 27.74
N PRO A 25 18.15 -7.44 27.26
CA PRO A 25 18.35 -7.62 25.84
C PRO A 25 17.07 -8.20 25.24
N ALA A 26 16.54 -7.56 24.19
CA ALA A 26 15.32 -8.00 23.50
C ALA A 26 15.37 -9.48 23.05
N ALA A 27 16.57 -10.04 22.87
CA ALA A 27 16.80 -11.45 22.59
C ALA A 27 16.30 -12.41 23.70
N ALA A 28 16.31 -12.00 24.97
CA ALA A 28 15.80 -12.84 26.07
C ALA A 28 14.27 -12.93 26.09
N ALA A 29 13.58 -11.94 25.52
CA ALA A 29 12.12 -11.94 25.42
C ALA A 29 11.62 -12.94 24.36
N ASP A 30 12.33 -13.05 23.24
CA ASP A 30 11.93 -13.91 22.11
C ASP A 30 11.99 -15.41 22.44
N ASP A 31 12.96 -15.84 23.25
CA ASP A 31 13.09 -17.22 23.72
C ASP A 31 12.19 -17.55 24.93
N THR A 32 11.45 -16.58 25.46
CA THR A 32 10.58 -16.80 26.62
C THR A 32 9.48 -17.78 26.26
N VAL A 33 9.40 -18.89 27.00
CA VAL A 33 8.37 -19.92 26.80
C VAL A 33 7.03 -19.43 27.36
N VAL A 34 6.03 -19.35 26.50
CA VAL A 34 4.67 -18.89 26.84
C VAL A 34 3.66 -20.03 26.99
N ALA A 35 3.93 -21.17 26.36
CA ALA A 35 3.11 -22.38 26.47
C ALA A 35 3.94 -23.63 26.12
N THR A 36 3.39 -24.80 26.43
CA THR A 36 3.97 -26.09 26.01
C THR A 36 2.88 -26.99 25.47
N VAL A 37 3.12 -27.65 24.33
CA VAL A 37 2.19 -28.60 23.71
C VAL A 37 2.93 -29.90 23.46
N ASN A 38 2.48 -31.00 24.07
CA ASN A 38 3.12 -32.32 24.02
C ASN A 38 4.63 -32.26 24.36
N GLY A 39 5.00 -31.45 25.36
CA GLY A 39 6.39 -31.28 25.79
C GLY A 39 7.25 -30.39 24.88
N GLN A 40 6.70 -29.85 23.78
CA GLN A 40 7.41 -28.91 22.94
C GLN A 40 7.06 -27.46 23.34
N PRO A 41 8.06 -26.59 23.60
CA PRO A 41 7.83 -25.19 23.99
C PRO A 41 7.32 -24.36 22.82
N ILE A 42 6.41 -23.44 23.11
CA ILE A 42 6.01 -22.31 22.25
C ILE A 42 6.64 -21.07 22.88
N THR A 43 7.46 -20.34 22.13
CA THR A 43 8.14 -19.13 22.59
C THR A 43 7.41 -17.85 22.18
N GLU A 44 7.82 -16.71 22.70
CA GLU A 44 7.31 -15.41 22.26
C GLU A 44 7.60 -15.16 20.78
N ALA A 45 8.76 -15.59 20.27
CA ALA A 45 9.09 -15.50 18.85
C ALA A 45 8.11 -16.30 17.97
N ASP A 46 7.71 -17.50 18.41
CA ASP A 46 6.72 -18.30 17.70
C ASP A 46 5.38 -17.55 17.60
N VAL A 47 4.93 -16.95 18.70
CA VAL A 47 3.67 -16.18 18.74
C VAL A 47 3.73 -14.96 17.83
N LYS A 48 4.83 -14.20 17.86
CA LYS A 48 5.04 -13.05 16.95
C LYS A 48 5.01 -13.47 15.49
N LEU A 49 5.62 -14.60 15.15
CA LEU A 49 5.58 -15.13 13.80
C LEU A 49 4.13 -15.45 13.38
N ALA A 50 3.37 -16.11 14.24
CA ALA A 50 1.97 -16.43 13.97
C ALA A 50 1.04 -15.22 13.89
N GLU A 51 1.31 -14.14 14.64
CA GLU A 51 0.58 -12.88 14.51
C GLU A 51 0.69 -12.30 13.10
N GLY A 52 1.85 -12.45 12.44
CA GLY A 52 2.07 -12.02 11.06
C GLY A 52 1.18 -12.76 10.05
N ASP A 53 0.85 -14.02 10.34
CA ASP A 53 0.06 -14.91 9.49
C ASP A 53 -1.45 -14.83 9.75
N LEU A 54 -1.89 -14.08 10.77
CA LEU A 54 -3.32 -13.91 11.06
C LEU A 54 -4.05 -13.15 9.92
N ASP A 55 -5.32 -13.53 9.71
CA ASP A 55 -6.22 -12.83 8.79
C ASP A 55 -6.31 -11.34 9.14
N GLN A 56 -6.57 -10.52 8.12
CA GLN A 56 -6.65 -9.07 8.27
C GLN A 56 -7.66 -8.61 9.33
N GLN A 57 -8.76 -9.36 9.53
CA GLN A 57 -9.76 -9.06 10.56
C GLN A 57 -9.17 -9.06 11.98
N PHE A 58 -8.18 -9.93 12.25
CA PHE A 58 -7.56 -10.01 13.57
C PHE A 58 -6.53 -8.89 13.77
N ARG A 59 -5.94 -8.34 12.71
CA ARG A 59 -4.93 -7.26 12.82
C ARG A 59 -5.45 -5.99 13.49
N GLN A 60 -6.77 -5.77 13.46
CA GLN A 60 -7.42 -4.61 14.08
C GLN A 60 -7.79 -4.83 15.55
N LEU A 61 -7.65 -6.06 16.07
CA LEU A 61 -7.96 -6.33 17.47
C LEU A 61 -6.90 -5.71 18.40
N PRO A 62 -7.27 -5.45 19.68
CA PRO A 62 -6.31 -5.14 20.74
C PRO A 62 -5.18 -6.18 20.82
N GLU A 63 -3.99 -5.73 21.22
CA GLU A 63 -2.77 -6.55 21.22
C GLU A 63 -2.90 -7.84 22.02
N ASP A 64 -3.48 -7.76 23.22
CA ASP A 64 -3.75 -8.92 24.07
C ASP A 64 -4.66 -9.96 23.40
N GLN A 65 -5.68 -9.49 22.67
CA GLN A 65 -6.61 -10.36 21.95
C GLN A 65 -5.97 -10.98 20.71
N ARG A 66 -5.17 -10.21 19.95
CA ARG A 66 -4.39 -10.74 18.81
C ARG A 66 -3.41 -11.81 19.26
N ARG A 67 -2.65 -11.52 20.31
CA ARG A 67 -1.67 -12.45 20.89
C ARG A 67 -2.34 -13.73 21.36
N GLY A 68 -3.49 -13.61 22.04
CA GLY A 68 -4.31 -14.75 22.44
C GLY A 68 -4.81 -15.58 21.25
N ALA A 69 -5.25 -14.94 20.17
CA ALA A 69 -5.69 -15.61 18.94
C ALA A 69 -4.53 -16.33 18.23
N ALA A 70 -3.38 -15.67 18.09
CA ALA A 70 -2.17 -16.25 17.49
C ALA A 70 -1.67 -17.47 18.29
N LEU A 71 -1.61 -17.36 19.61
CA LEU A 71 -1.22 -18.49 20.47
C LEU A 71 -2.19 -19.66 20.34
N SER A 72 -3.51 -19.39 20.31
CA SER A 72 -4.53 -20.43 20.14
C SER A 72 -4.39 -21.16 18.79
N ALA A 73 -4.21 -20.40 17.71
CA ALA A 73 -3.99 -20.95 16.38
C ALA A 73 -2.70 -21.79 16.30
N LEU A 74 -1.60 -21.34 16.92
CA LEU A 74 -0.36 -22.10 17.00
C LEU A 74 -0.53 -23.43 17.73
N ILE A 75 -1.24 -23.43 18.85
CA ILE A 75 -1.52 -24.65 19.60
C ILE A 75 -2.29 -25.64 18.72
N GLU A 76 -3.34 -25.18 18.04
CA GLU A 76 -4.13 -26.01 17.13
C GLU A 76 -3.28 -26.58 15.98
N ILE A 77 -2.51 -25.73 15.30
CA ILE A 77 -1.60 -26.13 14.22
C ILE A 77 -0.65 -27.22 14.72
N ARG A 78 -0.05 -27.04 15.91
CA ARG A 78 0.93 -27.99 16.44
C ARG A 78 0.30 -29.33 16.82
N LEU A 79 -0.90 -29.31 17.42
CA LEU A 79 -1.65 -30.52 17.73
C LEU A 79 -1.97 -31.31 16.45
N MET A 80 -2.45 -30.63 15.42
CA MET A 80 -2.81 -31.26 14.14
C MET A 80 -1.58 -31.73 13.36
N ALA A 81 -0.50 -30.94 13.34
CA ALA A 81 0.76 -31.31 12.70
C ALA A 81 1.40 -32.53 13.38
N ASN A 82 1.42 -32.59 14.72
CA ASN A 82 1.87 -33.77 15.45
C ASN A 82 1.08 -35.01 15.04
N LYS A 83 -0.26 -34.89 14.94
CA LYS A 83 -1.10 -36.01 14.48
C LYS A 83 -0.82 -36.40 13.02
N ALA A 84 -0.51 -35.45 12.16
CA ALA A 84 -0.14 -35.71 10.77
C ALA A 84 1.17 -36.49 10.66
N VAL A 85 2.18 -36.14 11.47
CA VAL A 85 3.45 -36.85 11.57
C VAL A 85 3.26 -38.27 12.12
N GLU A 86 2.45 -38.46 13.16
CA GLU A 86 2.10 -39.80 13.65
C GLU A 86 1.47 -40.69 12.57
N LYS A 87 0.70 -40.09 11.66
CA LYS A 87 0.09 -40.77 10.51
C LYS A 87 1.04 -40.93 9.31
N GLY A 88 2.25 -40.39 9.39
CA GLY A 88 3.26 -40.47 8.33
C GLY A 88 3.00 -39.56 7.13
N LEU A 89 2.09 -38.58 7.23
CA LEU A 89 1.79 -37.65 6.14
C LEU A 89 2.97 -36.74 5.79
N ASP A 90 3.88 -36.55 6.74
CA ASP A 90 5.15 -35.86 6.53
C ASP A 90 6.07 -36.61 5.56
N LYS A 91 5.88 -37.92 5.36
CA LYS A 91 6.70 -38.74 4.45
C LYS A 91 6.17 -38.78 3.03
N ASP A 92 4.99 -38.22 2.78
CA ASP A 92 4.40 -38.18 1.46
C ASP A 92 5.27 -37.38 0.49
N ALA A 93 5.49 -37.92 -0.72
CA ALA A 93 6.36 -37.28 -1.70
C ALA A 93 5.86 -35.88 -2.11
N GLU A 94 4.54 -35.68 -2.12
CA GLU A 94 3.95 -34.37 -2.37
C GLU A 94 4.24 -33.38 -1.23
N PHE A 95 4.08 -33.81 0.02
CA PHE A 95 4.42 -32.98 1.18
C PHE A 95 5.90 -32.58 1.16
N GLN A 96 6.80 -33.55 0.92
CA GLN A 96 8.25 -33.30 0.83
C GLN A 96 8.61 -32.30 -0.28
N ARG A 97 7.99 -32.43 -1.47
CA ARG A 97 8.16 -31.43 -2.55
C ARG A 97 7.69 -30.05 -2.14
N ARG A 98 6.52 -29.96 -1.49
CA ARG A 98 5.99 -28.68 -1.00
C ARG A 98 6.91 -28.05 0.03
N MET A 99 7.44 -28.82 0.98
CA MET A 99 8.36 -28.32 1.99
C MET A 99 9.69 -27.84 1.39
N ALA A 100 10.23 -28.55 0.40
CA ALA A 100 11.42 -28.11 -0.33
C ALA A 100 11.20 -26.76 -1.03
N PHE A 101 10.08 -26.61 -1.76
CA PHE A 101 9.73 -25.35 -2.41
C PHE A 101 9.54 -24.19 -1.42
N LEU A 102 8.84 -24.43 -0.30
CA LEU A 102 8.64 -23.41 0.73
C LEU A 102 9.97 -22.96 1.36
N LYS A 103 10.90 -23.90 1.57
CA LYS A 103 12.25 -23.59 2.04
C LYS A 103 13.02 -22.72 1.05
N GLU A 104 13.02 -23.08 -0.23
CA GLU A 104 13.67 -22.29 -1.29
C GLU A 104 13.08 -20.88 -1.38
N ARG A 105 11.75 -20.75 -1.31
CA ARG A 105 11.07 -19.45 -1.31
C ARG A 105 11.46 -18.60 -0.09
N ALA A 106 11.52 -19.19 1.10
CA ALA A 106 11.93 -18.49 2.31
C ALA A 106 13.39 -18.00 2.23
N LEU A 107 14.30 -18.84 1.71
CA LEU A 107 15.70 -18.48 1.48
C LEU A 107 15.84 -17.37 0.44
N HIS A 108 15.09 -17.45 -0.67
CA HIS A 108 15.06 -16.39 -1.67
C HIS A 108 14.61 -15.05 -1.07
N SER A 109 13.51 -15.06 -0.31
CA SER A 109 13.02 -13.83 0.36
C SER A 109 14.06 -13.26 1.32
N ALA A 110 14.67 -14.10 2.14
CA ALA A 110 15.69 -13.67 3.10
C ALA A 110 16.94 -13.11 2.39
N PHE A 111 17.36 -13.70 1.27
CA PHE A 111 18.47 -13.18 0.48
C PHE A 111 18.13 -11.82 -0.14
N VAL A 112 16.95 -11.68 -0.73
CA VAL A 112 16.51 -10.40 -1.28
C VAL A 112 16.46 -9.33 -0.19
N GLU A 113 15.88 -9.62 0.95
CA GLU A 113 15.75 -8.65 2.05
C GLU A 113 17.11 -8.27 2.65
N LYS A 114 17.97 -9.26 2.94
CA LYS A 114 19.21 -9.02 3.69
C LYS A 114 20.38 -8.59 2.81
N GLU A 115 20.45 -9.10 1.58
CA GLU A 115 21.60 -8.91 0.69
C GLU A 115 21.29 -8.01 -0.50
N VAL A 116 20.06 -8.01 -1.02
CA VAL A 116 19.72 -7.18 -2.20
C VAL A 116 19.17 -5.83 -1.79
N ALA A 117 18.12 -5.80 -0.97
CA ALA A 117 17.48 -4.56 -0.54
C ALA A 117 18.45 -3.67 0.24
N ALA A 118 19.31 -4.25 1.06
CA ALA A 118 20.37 -3.53 1.77
C ALA A 118 21.40 -2.85 0.84
N THR A 119 21.50 -3.27 -0.43
CA THR A 119 22.40 -2.66 -1.43
C THR A 119 21.75 -1.58 -2.27
N VAL A 120 20.41 -1.42 -2.18
CA VAL A 120 19.69 -0.35 -2.87
C VAL A 120 19.85 0.93 -2.07
N THR A 121 20.62 1.88 -2.60
CA THR A 121 20.84 3.19 -1.96
C THR A 121 19.87 4.25 -2.51
N ASP A 122 19.58 5.28 -1.71
CA ASP A 122 18.76 6.41 -2.14
C ASP A 122 19.35 7.10 -3.38
N GLU A 123 20.68 7.15 -3.50
CA GLU A 123 21.36 7.70 -4.67
C GLU A 123 21.11 6.85 -5.91
N ALA A 124 21.14 5.52 -5.80
CA ALA A 124 20.85 4.63 -6.93
C ALA A 124 19.38 4.75 -7.38
N VAL A 125 18.45 4.87 -6.42
CA VAL A 125 17.04 5.13 -6.69
C VAL A 125 16.87 6.48 -7.39
N ARG A 126 17.50 7.54 -6.88
CA ARG A 126 17.41 8.87 -7.45
C ARG A 126 18.01 8.95 -8.85
N ALA A 127 19.19 8.36 -9.05
CA ALA A 127 19.83 8.30 -10.36
C ALA A 127 18.97 7.56 -11.39
N ARG A 128 18.31 6.46 -10.98
CA ARG A 128 17.36 5.77 -11.86
C ARG A 128 16.16 6.64 -12.18
N TYR A 129 15.56 7.29 -11.19
CA TYR A 129 14.43 8.21 -11.39
C TYR A 129 14.78 9.34 -12.35
N ASP A 130 15.91 10.02 -12.14
CA ASP A 130 16.34 11.15 -12.97
C ASP A 130 16.58 10.72 -14.42
N LYS A 131 17.14 9.52 -14.63
CA LYS A 131 17.29 8.93 -15.96
C LYS A 131 15.94 8.67 -16.63
N GLU A 132 15.02 7.99 -15.94
CA GLU A 132 13.69 7.68 -16.49
C GLU A 132 12.90 8.96 -16.80
N MET A 133 13.02 9.99 -15.96
CA MET A 133 12.40 11.30 -16.19
C MET A 133 13.03 12.05 -17.38
N ALA A 134 14.35 11.95 -17.58
CA ALA A 134 15.01 12.53 -18.75
C ALA A 134 14.63 11.81 -20.05
N ASP A 135 14.46 10.48 -20.00
CA ASP A 135 14.08 9.65 -21.14
C ASP A 135 12.57 9.77 -21.46
N THR A 136 11.76 10.16 -20.47
CA THR A 136 10.32 10.38 -20.64
C THR A 136 10.05 11.79 -21.14
N LYS A 137 9.74 11.93 -22.43
CA LYS A 137 9.29 13.22 -22.98
C LYS A 137 7.96 13.61 -22.34
N PRO A 138 7.82 14.84 -21.80
CA PRO A 138 6.52 15.34 -21.38
C PRO A 138 5.57 15.32 -22.58
N ALA A 139 4.43 14.67 -22.41
CA ALA A 139 3.38 14.64 -23.41
C ALA A 139 2.31 15.66 -23.01
N ASN A 140 2.03 16.61 -23.90
CA ASN A 140 0.90 17.50 -23.71
C ASN A 140 -0.39 16.70 -23.92
N GLU A 141 -1.36 16.98 -23.05
CA GLU A 141 -2.71 16.46 -23.15
C GLU A 141 -3.66 17.63 -23.43
N VAL A 142 -4.64 17.40 -24.31
CA VAL A 142 -5.73 18.33 -24.55
C VAL A 142 -7.04 17.66 -24.15
N ARG A 143 -7.97 18.44 -23.58
CA ARG A 143 -9.34 18.00 -23.35
C ARG A 143 -10.27 18.75 -24.29
N ALA A 144 -10.91 18.02 -25.19
CA ALA A 144 -11.79 18.59 -26.21
C ALA A 144 -13.21 18.02 -26.11
N ARG A 145 -14.15 18.80 -26.63
CA ARG A 145 -15.49 18.32 -26.98
C ARG A 145 -15.61 18.28 -28.50
N HIS A 146 -16.43 17.38 -29.04
CA HIS A 146 -16.75 17.39 -30.46
C HIS A 146 -18.24 17.19 -30.73
N ILE A 147 -18.68 17.65 -31.89
CA ILE A 147 -20.02 17.39 -32.42
C ILE A 147 -19.84 16.71 -33.76
N LEU A 148 -20.29 15.46 -33.87
CA LEU A 148 -20.18 14.68 -35.10
C LEU A 148 -21.49 14.76 -35.88
N VAL A 149 -21.43 15.23 -37.12
CA VAL A 149 -22.58 15.33 -38.03
C VAL A 149 -22.25 14.69 -39.37
N LYS A 150 -23.26 14.45 -40.21
CA LYS A 150 -23.09 13.71 -41.46
C LYS A 150 -22.62 14.58 -42.60
N THR A 151 -22.97 15.87 -42.59
CA THR A 151 -22.67 16.79 -43.69
C THR A 151 -21.99 18.07 -43.22
N GLU A 152 -21.32 18.73 -44.17
CA GLU A 152 -20.64 20.01 -43.93
C GLU A 152 -21.65 21.14 -43.64
N GLU A 153 -22.83 21.09 -44.27
CA GLU A 153 -23.91 22.06 -44.03
C GLU A 153 -24.43 21.99 -42.59
N GLU A 154 -24.59 20.77 -42.06
CA GLU A 154 -24.95 20.56 -40.65
C GLU A 154 -23.88 21.15 -39.72
N ALA A 155 -22.60 20.92 -40.02
CA ALA A 155 -21.49 21.44 -39.22
C ALA A 155 -21.47 22.97 -39.23
N LYS A 156 -21.59 23.60 -40.41
CA LYS A 156 -21.64 25.07 -40.56
C LYS A 156 -22.83 25.69 -39.85
N ALA A 157 -24.00 25.06 -39.89
CA ALA A 157 -25.18 25.54 -39.17
C ALA A 157 -24.97 25.51 -37.65
N ILE A 158 -24.29 24.49 -37.13
CA ILE A 158 -23.96 24.39 -35.71
C ILE A 158 -22.95 25.47 -35.30
N ILE A 159 -21.93 25.73 -36.12
CA ILE A 159 -20.98 26.84 -35.90
C ILE A 159 -21.73 28.17 -35.82
N ALA A 160 -22.65 28.45 -36.75
CA ALA A 160 -23.44 29.69 -36.72
C ALA A 160 -24.32 29.82 -35.45
N GLU A 161 -24.81 28.71 -34.92
CA GLU A 161 -25.55 28.70 -33.65
C GLU A 161 -24.65 28.93 -32.44
N LEU A 162 -23.42 28.41 -32.45
CA LEU A 162 -22.40 28.70 -31.45
C LEU A 162 -21.97 30.17 -31.49
N ASP A 163 -21.78 30.73 -32.69
CA ASP A 163 -21.47 32.16 -32.90
C ASP A 163 -22.62 33.05 -32.38
N GLY A 164 -23.86 32.55 -32.46
CA GLY A 164 -25.06 33.16 -31.88
C GLY A 164 -25.17 33.03 -30.36
N GLY A 165 -24.20 32.40 -29.69
CA GLY A 165 -24.12 32.28 -28.24
C GLY A 165 -24.81 31.05 -27.64
N LYS A 166 -25.19 30.04 -28.44
CA LYS A 166 -25.65 28.77 -27.88
C LYS A 166 -24.50 28.00 -27.22
N ASP A 167 -24.85 27.23 -26.20
CA ASP A 167 -23.90 26.39 -25.47
C ASP A 167 -23.49 25.13 -26.27
N PHE A 168 -22.19 24.83 -26.27
CA PHE A 168 -21.61 23.71 -27.01
C PHE A 168 -22.11 22.37 -26.52
N GLU A 169 -22.17 22.16 -25.20
CA GLU A 169 -22.61 20.90 -24.61
C GLU A 169 -24.08 20.61 -24.94
N THR A 170 -24.91 21.66 -24.95
CA THR A 170 -26.31 21.57 -25.37
C THR A 170 -26.43 21.15 -26.83
N LEU A 171 -25.74 21.83 -27.74
CA LEU A 171 -25.74 21.48 -29.16
C LEU A 171 -25.18 20.07 -29.42
N ALA A 172 -24.17 19.65 -28.66
CA ALA A 172 -23.62 18.30 -28.76
C ALA A 172 -24.64 17.23 -28.36
N LYS A 173 -25.39 17.45 -27.27
CA LYS A 173 -26.46 16.53 -26.82
C LYS A 173 -27.61 16.46 -27.81
N GLU A 174 -27.95 17.58 -28.44
CA GLU A 174 -29.08 17.65 -29.38
C GLU A 174 -28.74 17.11 -30.77
N LYS A 175 -27.52 17.37 -31.26
CA LYS A 175 -27.19 17.23 -32.70
C LYS A 175 -26.05 16.28 -33.01
N SER A 176 -25.21 15.92 -32.03
CA SER A 176 -24.11 14.99 -32.30
C SER A 176 -24.62 13.58 -32.55
N THR A 177 -24.15 12.99 -33.63
CA THR A 177 -24.37 11.58 -33.99
C THR A 177 -23.28 10.66 -33.41
N GLY A 178 -22.26 11.24 -32.76
CA GLY A 178 -21.15 10.50 -32.16
C GLY A 178 -21.47 9.94 -30.77
N PRO A 179 -20.70 8.94 -30.31
CA PRO A 179 -20.93 8.26 -29.03
C PRO A 179 -20.75 9.17 -27.79
N SER A 180 -20.00 10.26 -27.94
CA SER A 180 -19.80 11.29 -26.90
C SER A 180 -20.97 12.28 -26.80
N GLY A 181 -21.88 12.30 -27.78
CA GLY A 181 -23.01 13.24 -27.86
C GLY A 181 -23.85 13.33 -26.58
N PRO A 182 -24.33 12.19 -26.01
CA PRO A 182 -25.08 12.20 -24.75
C PRO A 182 -24.35 12.85 -23.57
N ASN A 183 -23.02 12.85 -23.59
CA ASN A 183 -22.15 13.45 -22.58
C ASN A 183 -21.65 14.85 -22.99
N GLY A 184 -22.39 15.56 -23.85
CA GLY A 184 -21.99 16.91 -24.27
C GLY A 184 -20.80 16.94 -25.22
N GLY A 185 -20.49 15.83 -25.88
CA GLY A 185 -19.37 15.72 -26.80
C GLY A 185 -18.01 15.55 -26.13
N ASP A 186 -17.93 15.43 -24.80
CA ASP A 186 -16.67 15.33 -24.06
C ASP A 186 -15.87 14.07 -24.40
N LEU A 187 -14.61 14.27 -24.81
CA LEU A 187 -13.67 13.21 -25.15
C LEU A 187 -12.66 12.92 -24.02
N GLY A 188 -12.69 13.69 -22.92
CA GLY A 188 -11.68 13.62 -21.88
C GLY A 188 -10.32 14.14 -22.36
N TYR A 189 -9.27 13.87 -21.57
CA TYR A 189 -7.90 14.21 -21.92
C TYR A 189 -7.31 13.16 -22.86
N PHE A 190 -6.65 13.62 -23.92
CA PHE A 190 -5.90 12.76 -24.82
C PHE A 190 -4.57 13.39 -25.23
N ARG A 191 -3.60 12.52 -25.53
CA ARG A 191 -2.26 12.83 -26.04
C ARG A 191 -2.22 12.68 -27.55
N ALA A 192 -1.15 13.23 -28.12
CA ALA A 192 -0.81 12.97 -29.50
C ALA A 192 -0.67 11.45 -29.79
N GLY A 193 -1.23 11.00 -30.90
CA GLY A 193 -1.30 9.60 -31.33
C GLY A 193 -2.48 8.78 -30.79
N GLN A 194 -3.40 9.39 -30.03
CA GLN A 194 -4.58 8.69 -29.49
C GLN A 194 -5.86 8.95 -30.30
N MET A 195 -5.88 10.01 -31.12
CA MET A 195 -7.00 10.37 -31.98
C MET A 195 -6.61 10.27 -33.46
N VAL A 196 -7.60 10.41 -34.36
CA VAL A 196 -7.31 10.46 -35.80
C VAL A 196 -6.48 11.73 -36.13
N PRO A 197 -5.47 11.64 -37.03
CA PRO A 197 -4.46 12.69 -37.19
C PRO A 197 -5.01 14.09 -37.46
N GLU A 198 -6.05 14.19 -38.29
CA GLU A 198 -6.64 15.47 -38.70
C GLU A 198 -7.39 16.14 -37.55
N PHE A 199 -8.11 15.36 -36.74
CA PHE A 199 -8.81 15.86 -35.55
C PHE A 199 -7.81 16.29 -34.49
N GLU A 200 -6.78 15.48 -34.26
CA GLU A 200 -5.73 15.78 -33.30
C GLU A 200 -4.99 17.07 -33.66
N ALA A 201 -4.57 17.22 -34.91
CA ALA A 201 -3.89 18.41 -35.38
C ALA A 201 -4.72 19.68 -35.16
N ALA A 202 -6.03 19.62 -35.39
CA ALA A 202 -6.94 20.74 -35.10
C ALA A 202 -7.03 20.99 -33.58
N ALA A 203 -7.33 19.96 -32.78
CA ALA A 203 -7.53 20.11 -31.34
C ALA A 203 -6.29 20.65 -30.60
N PHE A 204 -5.09 20.25 -31.01
CA PHE A 204 -3.84 20.76 -30.42
C PHE A 204 -3.47 22.17 -30.90
N ALA A 205 -4.02 22.65 -32.01
CA ALA A 205 -3.77 24.00 -32.54
C ALA A 205 -4.76 25.05 -31.99
N MET A 206 -5.81 24.61 -31.31
CA MET A 206 -6.87 25.49 -30.80
C MET A 206 -6.51 26.07 -29.43
N GLU A 207 -6.93 27.33 -29.21
CA GLU A 207 -6.84 27.97 -27.91
C GLU A 207 -7.91 27.39 -26.96
N PRO A 208 -7.60 27.23 -25.66
CA PRO A 208 -8.58 26.75 -24.68
C PRO A 208 -9.87 27.58 -24.70
N GLY A 209 -11.01 26.90 -24.88
CA GLY A 209 -12.33 27.53 -24.93
C GLY A 209 -12.77 28.02 -26.31
N SER A 210 -11.94 27.88 -27.34
CA SER A 210 -12.35 28.07 -28.74
C SER A 210 -13.04 26.83 -29.32
N TYR A 211 -13.75 27.01 -30.43
CA TYR A 211 -14.38 25.95 -31.24
C TYR A 211 -14.19 26.22 -32.73
#